data_AF-A0A1T4LFH2-F1
#
_entry.id   AF-A0A1T4LFH2-F1
#
_cell.length_a   1.000
_cell.length_b   1.000
_cell.length_c   1.000
_cell.angle_alpha   90.00
_cell.angle_beta   90.00
_cell.angle_gamma   90.00
#
_symmetry.space_group_name_H-M   'P 1'
#
loop_
_entity.id
_entity.type
_entity.pdbx_description
1 polymer ?
#
loop_
_entity_poly.entity_id
_entity_poly.type
_entity_poly.pdbx_seq_one_letter_code
_entity_poly.pdbx_strand_id
1 'polypeptide(L)'
;MKNKELIVKFAPVARKNLNKTFFTLFIIVILESLCSALFVGTSLLLNSMQNSFAVTFFSYALMFCGVFFWFLILSGFATMLLRMARDEFVTIGFLFYGFRRFKQFAPAAFLYTLLTGISAAVVAGTMYFITKSNPDFIVNLQSKFGENAFLYLLIVFSFILVFLLIFPQVFLFFLKYDNPNRSVFSLAFLSSKLLFKNIFKFIGFVFIAGGRNLILAAFYFGITLSFSAAQKGGVIQFFSLIFDFLYFINFYKALSLMSLAVPFFYENLRQPAVEILVSLKKNDDEILLENKNPDKNNPDGQ
;
A
#
# COMPACT_ATOMS: atom_id res chain seq x y z
N MET A 1 -11.79 7.76 -21.14
CA MET A 1 -11.67 8.98 -20.31
C MET A 1 -10.20 9.33 -20.09
N LYS A 2 -9.77 10.52 -20.53
CA LYS A 2 -8.38 11.00 -20.38
C LYS A 2 -8.11 11.49 -18.94
N ASN A 3 -6.86 11.57 -18.51
CA ASN A 3 -6.51 12.04 -17.15
C ASN A 3 -7.00 13.47 -16.87
N LYS A 4 -7.08 14.34 -17.88
CA LYS A 4 -7.63 15.69 -17.75
C LYS A 4 -9.11 15.67 -17.30
N GLU A 5 -9.92 14.83 -17.93
CA GLU A 5 -11.35 14.68 -17.59
C GLU A 5 -11.54 14.08 -16.18
N LEU A 6 -10.71 13.09 -15.82
CA LEU A 6 -10.71 12.51 -14.48
C LEU A 6 -10.44 13.56 -13.40
N ILE A 7 -9.48 14.46 -13.63
CA ILE A 7 -9.11 15.51 -12.67
C ILE A 7 -10.21 16.55 -12.50
N VAL A 8 -10.88 16.94 -13.59
CA VAL A 8 -12.05 17.84 -13.51
C VAL A 8 -13.15 17.24 -12.65
N LYS A 9 -13.42 15.94 -12.80
CA LYS A 9 -14.41 15.22 -11.98
C LYS A 9 -13.94 14.96 -10.54
N PHE A 10 -12.64 14.83 -10.32
CA PHE A 10 -12.05 14.64 -8.99
C PHE A 10 -12.06 15.91 -8.13
N ALA A 11 -11.88 17.08 -8.74
CA ALA A 11 -11.81 18.37 -8.05
C ALA A 11 -12.96 18.65 -7.04
N PRO A 12 -14.24 18.44 -7.36
CA PRO A 12 -15.32 18.63 -6.39
C PRO A 12 -15.26 17.64 -5.21
N VAL A 13 -14.96 16.37 -5.49
CA VAL A 13 -14.81 15.32 -4.45
C VAL A 13 -13.66 15.66 -3.51
N ALA A 14 -12.53 16.10 -4.07
CA ALA A 14 -11.37 16.53 -3.33
C ALA A 14 -11.67 17.74 -2.44
N ARG A 15 -12.29 18.79 -2.98
CA ARG A 15 -12.65 20.00 -2.20
C ARG A 15 -13.55 19.68 -1.01
N LYS A 16 -14.52 18.78 -1.19
CA LYS A 16 -15.47 18.39 -0.14
C LYS A 16 -14.83 17.54 0.95
N ASN A 17 -13.89 16.66 0.60
CA ASN A 17 -13.39 15.63 1.51
C ASN A 17 -11.93 15.82 1.97
N LEU A 18 -11.18 16.78 1.42
CA LEU A 18 -9.75 16.97 1.73
C LEU A 18 -9.47 17.06 3.23
N ASN A 19 -10.22 17.86 3.97
CA ASN A 19 -10.02 18.01 5.41
C ASN A 19 -10.29 16.70 6.17
N LYS A 20 -11.29 15.92 5.74
CA LYS A 20 -11.60 14.62 6.33
C LYS A 20 -10.49 13.62 6.03
N THR A 21 -10.00 13.58 4.79
CA THR A 21 -8.88 12.72 4.40
C THR A 21 -7.60 13.08 5.14
N PHE A 22 -7.30 14.38 5.26
CA PHE A 22 -6.16 14.89 6.03
C PHE A 22 -6.23 14.42 7.48
N PHE A 23 -7.36 14.66 8.16
CA PHE A 23 -7.55 14.25 9.55
C PHE A 23 -7.50 12.72 9.72
N THR A 24 -8.06 11.98 8.77
CA THR A 24 -8.06 10.52 8.80
C THR A 24 -6.65 9.96 8.63
N LEU A 25 -5.87 10.50 7.68
CA LEU A 25 -4.46 10.14 7.53
C LEU A 25 -3.69 10.42 8.82
N PHE A 26 -4.03 11.48 9.56
CA PHE A 26 -3.31 11.85 10.77
C PHE A 26 -3.55 10.81 11.86
N ILE A 27 -4.80 10.37 12.01
CA ILE A 27 -5.15 9.28 12.90
C ILE A 27 -4.48 7.98 12.47
N ILE A 28 -4.41 7.69 11.17
CA ILE A 28 -3.73 6.49 10.65
C ILE A 28 -2.26 6.48 11.04
N VAL A 29 -1.55 7.60 10.93
CA VAL A 29 -0.13 7.72 11.35
C VAL A 29 0.01 7.50 12.86
N ILE A 30 -0.91 8.00 13.68
CA ILE A 30 -0.91 7.74 15.13
C ILE A 30 -1.12 6.24 15.40
N LEU A 31 -2.11 5.63 14.76
CA LEU A 31 -2.42 4.21 14.92
C LEU A 31 -1.27 3.32 14.41
N GLU A 32 -0.60 3.72 13.33
CA GLU A 32 0.60 3.07 12.81
C GLU A 32 1.72 3.09 13.84
N SER A 33 1.97 4.27 14.42
CA SER A 33 3.02 4.48 15.42
C SER A 33 2.76 3.64 16.67
N LEU A 34 1.51 3.58 17.13
CA LEU A 34 1.11 2.73 18.25
C LEU A 34 1.25 1.24 17.91
N CYS A 35 0.82 0.82 16.72
CA CYS A 35 0.97 -0.56 16.26
C CYS A 35 2.45 -0.96 16.18
N SER A 36 3.28 -0.09 15.59
CA SER A 36 4.73 -0.30 15.48
C SER A 36 5.39 -0.37 16.86
N ALA A 37 5.08 0.55 17.77
CA ALA A 37 5.60 0.52 19.14
C ALA A 37 5.23 -0.78 19.88
N LEU A 38 3.96 -1.21 19.78
CA LEU A 38 3.46 -2.41 20.46
C LEU A 38 4.01 -3.71 19.89
N PHE A 39 4.11 -3.84 18.57
CA PHE A 39 4.51 -5.10 17.94
C PHE A 39 5.99 -5.12 17.54
N VAL A 40 6.44 -4.13 16.78
CA VAL A 40 7.83 -4.04 16.29
C VAL A 40 8.78 -3.66 17.42
N GLY A 41 8.42 -2.65 18.22
CA GLY A 41 9.20 -2.24 19.39
C GLY A 41 9.42 -3.40 20.36
N THR A 42 8.35 -4.11 20.72
CA THR A 42 8.42 -5.30 21.58
C THR A 42 9.24 -6.44 20.95
N SER A 43 9.09 -6.69 19.64
CA SER A 43 9.88 -7.70 18.93
C SER A 43 11.39 -7.40 18.94
N LEU A 44 11.78 -6.15 18.76
CA LEU A 44 13.17 -5.72 18.85
C LEU A 44 13.71 -5.88 20.28
N LEU A 45 12.91 -5.51 21.27
CA LEU A 45 13.27 -5.61 22.68
C LEU A 45 13.48 -7.08 23.10
N LEU A 46 12.59 -7.98 22.68
CA LEU A 46 12.72 -9.42 22.90
C LEU A 46 14.02 -9.99 22.29
N ASN A 47 14.32 -9.67 21.03
CA ASN A 47 15.58 -10.11 20.40
C ASN A 47 16.83 -9.54 21.08
N SER A 48 16.74 -8.36 21.71
CA SER A 48 17.89 -7.77 22.41
C SER A 48 18.20 -8.45 23.75
N MET A 49 17.23 -9.11 24.36
CA MET A 49 17.38 -9.71 25.70
C MET A 49 17.97 -11.12 25.66
N GLN A 50 17.64 -11.93 24.65
CA GLN A 50 18.06 -13.32 24.61
C GLN A 50 18.06 -13.89 23.19
N ASN A 51 19.19 -14.50 22.79
CA ASN A 51 19.33 -15.20 21.52
C ASN A 51 18.93 -16.67 21.67
N SER A 52 17.62 -16.95 21.79
CA SER A 52 17.09 -18.32 21.74
C SER A 52 16.12 -18.49 20.57
N PHE A 53 16.02 -19.71 20.03
CA PHE A 53 15.09 -20.02 18.93
C PHE A 53 13.65 -19.63 19.26
N ALA A 54 13.20 -19.88 20.49
CA ALA A 54 11.86 -19.52 20.94
C ALA A 54 11.64 -18.00 20.89
N VAL A 55 12.59 -17.20 21.39
CA VAL A 55 12.52 -15.74 21.37
C VAL A 55 12.49 -15.19 19.95
N THR A 56 13.33 -15.73 19.05
CA THR A 56 13.33 -15.36 17.64
C THR A 56 11.99 -15.71 16.97
N PHE A 57 11.44 -16.89 17.22
CA PHE A 57 10.14 -17.29 16.68
C PHE A 57 9.00 -16.38 17.16
N PHE A 58 8.92 -16.11 18.46
CA PHE A 58 7.91 -15.19 19.02
C PHE A 58 8.04 -13.77 18.47
N SER A 59 9.27 -13.30 18.25
CA SER A 59 9.55 -11.99 17.68
C SER A 59 9.03 -11.86 16.25
N TYR A 60 9.22 -12.89 15.42
CA TYR A 60 8.66 -12.93 14.07
C TYR A 60 7.13 -13.05 14.08
N ALA A 61 6.56 -13.83 15.00
CA ALA A 61 5.11 -13.93 15.17
C ALA A 61 4.50 -12.58 15.56
N LEU A 62 5.14 -11.82 16.46
CA LEU A 62 4.71 -10.46 16.84
C LEU A 62 4.78 -9.50 15.66
N MET A 63 5.85 -9.53 14.86
CA MET A 63 5.94 -8.71 13.64
C MET A 63 4.84 -9.07 12.64
N PHE A 64 4.57 -10.36 12.45
CA PHE A 64 3.49 -10.84 11.59
C PHE A 64 2.13 -10.31 12.07
N CYS A 65 1.85 -10.40 13.37
CA CYS A 65 0.63 -9.87 13.97
C CYS A 65 0.52 -8.34 13.80
N GLY A 66 1.62 -7.60 13.98
CA GLY A 66 1.64 -6.16 13.79
C GLY A 66 1.32 -5.74 12.35
N VAL A 67 1.96 -6.39 11.37
CA VAL A 67 1.70 -6.14 9.94
C VAL A 67 0.27 -6.54 9.57
N PHE A 68 -0.25 -7.65 10.10
CA PHE A 68 -1.63 -8.07 9.90
C PHE A 68 -2.64 -7.07 10.47
N PHE A 69 -2.41 -6.61 11.70
CA PHE A 69 -3.23 -5.59 12.36
C PHE A 69 -3.20 -4.27 11.60
N TRP A 70 -2.04 -3.89 11.09
CA TRP A 70 -1.86 -2.73 10.22
C TRP A 70 -2.70 -2.83 8.94
N PHE A 71 -2.68 -3.97 8.24
CA PHE A 71 -3.52 -4.15 7.05
C PHE A 71 -5.02 -4.17 7.35
N LEU A 72 -5.43 -4.61 8.55
CA LEU A 72 -6.83 -4.48 8.98
C LEU A 72 -7.24 -3.02 9.17
N ILE A 73 -6.39 -2.19 9.77
CA ILE A 73 -6.61 -0.73 9.87
C ILE A 73 -6.67 -0.11 8.48
N LEU A 74 -5.72 -0.45 7.60
CA LEU A 74 -5.69 0.05 6.21
C LEU A 74 -6.94 -0.36 5.42
N SER A 75 -7.53 -1.52 5.68
CA SER A 75 -8.80 -1.92 5.04
C SER A 75 -9.96 -1.02 5.45
N GLY A 76 -9.99 -0.56 6.71
CA GLY A 76 -10.95 0.42 7.19
C GLY A 76 -10.71 1.80 6.57
N PHE A 77 -9.45 2.23 6.50
CA PHE A 77 -9.07 3.46 5.81
C PHE A 77 -9.47 3.45 4.33
N ALA A 78 -9.19 2.37 3.60
CA ALA A 78 -9.60 2.18 2.22
C ALA A 78 -11.12 2.26 2.06
N THR A 79 -11.87 1.57 2.93
CA THR A 79 -13.34 1.64 2.95
C THR A 79 -13.82 3.07 3.16
N MET A 80 -13.21 3.79 4.09
CA MET A 80 -13.56 5.17 4.40
C MET A 80 -13.34 6.10 3.20
N LEU A 81 -12.18 6.01 2.54
CA LEU A 81 -11.89 6.81 1.35
C LEU A 81 -12.81 6.47 0.16
N LEU A 82 -13.17 5.19 -0.02
CA LEU A 82 -14.12 4.78 -1.05
C LEU A 82 -15.50 5.40 -0.82
N ARG A 83 -15.99 5.36 0.41
CA ARG A 83 -17.25 6.01 0.80
C ARG A 83 -17.20 7.52 0.59
N MET A 84 -16.08 8.17 0.91
CA MET A 84 -15.88 9.60 0.62
C MET A 84 -15.94 9.89 -0.89
N ALA A 85 -15.34 9.02 -1.72
CA ALA A 85 -15.37 9.16 -3.17
C ALA A 85 -16.78 8.96 -3.77
N ARG A 86 -17.64 8.20 -3.09
CA ARG A 86 -19.05 7.95 -3.46
C ARG A 86 -20.06 8.94 -2.83
N ASP A 87 -19.58 9.96 -2.11
CA ASP A 87 -20.44 10.87 -1.34
C ASP A 87 -21.34 10.18 -0.29
N GLU A 88 -20.91 9.03 0.21
CA GLU A 88 -21.61 8.30 1.28
C GLU A 88 -21.26 8.86 2.67
N PHE A 89 -22.11 8.54 3.67
CA PHE A 89 -21.85 8.90 5.07
C PHE A 89 -20.56 8.24 5.59
N VAL A 90 -19.72 9.01 6.27
CA VAL A 90 -18.42 8.58 6.78
C VAL A 90 -18.20 9.13 8.19
N THR A 91 -17.76 8.26 9.10
CA THR A 91 -17.33 8.59 10.46
C THR A 91 -15.97 7.97 10.77
N ILE A 92 -15.32 8.45 11.83
CA ILE A 92 -14.03 7.92 12.30
C ILE A 92 -14.09 6.42 12.64
N GLY A 93 -15.26 5.92 13.04
CA GLY A 93 -15.47 4.49 13.34
C GLY A 93 -15.25 3.57 12.13
N PHE A 94 -15.31 4.09 10.90
CA PHE A 94 -14.98 3.31 9.70
C PHE A 94 -13.49 2.95 9.60
N LEU A 95 -12.60 3.63 10.34
CA LEU A 95 -11.19 3.21 10.45
C LEU A 95 -11.06 1.78 11.01
N PHE A 96 -11.99 1.38 11.88
CA PHE A 96 -12.03 0.04 12.47
C PHE A 96 -12.96 -0.92 11.71
N TYR A 97 -13.40 -0.56 10.49
CA TYR A 97 -14.34 -1.37 9.72
C TYR A 97 -13.76 -2.77 9.39
N GLY A 98 -12.45 -2.86 9.15
CA GLY A 98 -11.74 -4.13 8.96
C GLY A 98 -11.90 -5.09 10.13
N PHE A 99 -11.83 -4.58 11.37
CA PHE A 99 -12.06 -5.35 12.59
C PHE A 99 -13.54 -5.71 12.76
N ARG A 100 -14.44 -4.77 12.52
CA ARG A 100 -15.90 -5.01 12.62
C ARG A 100 -16.36 -6.09 11.63
N ARG A 101 -15.79 -6.11 10.43
CA ARG A 101 -16.04 -7.09 9.37
C ARG A 101 -14.84 -8.03 9.22
N PHE A 102 -14.32 -8.53 10.34
CA PHE A 102 -13.10 -9.36 10.38
C PHE A 102 -13.13 -10.52 9.38
N LYS A 103 -14.19 -11.33 9.37
CA LYS A 103 -14.31 -12.48 8.43
C LYS A 103 -14.22 -12.08 6.95
N GLN A 104 -14.61 -10.85 6.61
CA GLN A 104 -14.56 -10.33 5.25
C GLN A 104 -13.14 -9.85 4.89
N PHE A 105 -12.49 -9.08 5.76
CA PHE A 105 -11.21 -8.42 5.44
C PHE A 105 -9.97 -9.18 5.91
N ALA A 106 -10.07 -10.04 6.93
CA ALA A 106 -8.95 -10.81 7.46
C ALA A 106 -8.23 -11.62 6.38
N PRO A 107 -8.89 -12.33 5.44
CA PRO A 107 -8.16 -13.07 4.42
C PRO A 107 -7.38 -12.15 3.45
N ALA A 108 -7.87 -10.93 3.19
CA ALA A 108 -7.15 -9.95 2.38
C ALA A 108 -5.97 -9.34 3.14
N ALA A 109 -6.16 -9.00 4.42
CA ALA A 109 -5.08 -8.54 5.29
C ALA A 109 -3.98 -9.61 5.46
N PHE A 110 -4.38 -10.88 5.59
CA PHE A 110 -3.48 -12.02 5.65
C PHE A 110 -2.66 -12.16 4.35
N LEU A 111 -3.31 -12.04 3.19
CA LEU A 111 -2.62 -12.06 1.90
C LEU A 111 -1.54 -10.97 1.82
N TYR A 112 -1.87 -9.71 2.18
CA TYR A 112 -0.88 -8.64 2.20
C TYR A 112 0.25 -8.87 3.20
N THR A 113 -0.07 -9.43 4.37
CA THR A 113 0.92 -9.78 5.39
C THR A 113 1.89 -10.84 4.87
N LEU A 114 1.36 -11.87 4.21
CA LEU A 114 2.17 -12.92 3.58
C LEU A 114 3.07 -12.34 2.48
N LEU A 115 2.53 -11.49 1.61
CA LEU A 115 3.29 -10.83 0.54
C LEU A 115 4.40 -9.93 1.11
N THR A 116 4.14 -9.25 2.22
CA THR A 116 5.13 -8.43 2.93
C THR A 116 6.22 -9.32 3.55
N GLY A 117 5.84 -10.44 4.16
CA GLY A 117 6.77 -11.43 4.71
C GLY A 117 7.67 -12.06 3.63
N ILE A 118 7.09 -12.45 2.50
CA ILE A 118 7.85 -12.93 1.33
C ILE A 118 8.82 -11.84 0.85
N SER A 119 8.35 -10.59 0.75
CA SER A 119 9.21 -9.48 0.32
C SER A 119 10.38 -9.29 1.28
N ALA A 120 10.13 -9.30 2.58
CA ALA A 120 11.18 -9.17 3.61
C ALA A 120 12.18 -10.34 3.55
N ALA A 121 11.71 -11.57 3.36
CA ALA A 121 12.57 -12.75 3.23
C ALA A 121 13.45 -12.69 1.97
N VAL A 122 12.89 -12.25 0.83
CA VAL A 122 13.64 -12.05 -0.40
C VAL A 122 14.68 -10.95 -0.23
N VAL A 123 14.33 -9.80 0.34
CA VAL A 123 15.31 -8.73 0.63
C VAL A 123 16.43 -9.25 1.52
N ALA A 124 16.11 -9.91 2.63
CA ALA A 124 17.11 -10.45 3.55
C ALA A 124 18.03 -11.47 2.87
N GLY A 125 17.47 -12.41 2.10
CA GLY A 125 18.23 -13.41 1.35
C GLY A 125 19.12 -12.81 0.28
N THR A 126 18.61 -11.86 -0.51
CA THR A 126 19.39 -11.15 -1.52
C THR A 126 20.52 -10.34 -0.89
N MET A 127 20.26 -9.63 0.22
CA MET A 127 21.27 -8.86 0.93
C MET A 127 22.37 -9.75 1.51
N TYR A 128 22.00 -10.88 2.12
CA TYR A 128 22.97 -11.86 2.60
C TYR A 128 23.84 -12.40 1.46
N PHE A 129 23.23 -12.76 0.33
CA PHE A 129 23.96 -13.26 -0.84
C PHE A 129 24.91 -12.20 -1.43
N ILE A 130 24.45 -10.97 -1.65
CA ILE A 130 25.30 -9.88 -2.18
C ILE A 130 26.49 -9.64 -1.25
N THR A 131 26.25 -9.56 0.05
CA THR A 131 27.28 -9.28 1.06
C THR A 131 28.32 -10.41 1.13
N LYS A 132 27.90 -11.67 0.99
CA LYS A 132 28.79 -12.83 1.08
C LYS A 132 29.52 -13.14 -0.23
N SER A 133 28.87 -12.96 -1.37
CA SER A 133 29.40 -13.37 -2.67
C SER A 133 30.16 -12.27 -3.40
N ASN A 134 29.95 -10.99 -3.07
CA ASN A 134 30.63 -9.86 -3.70
C ASN A 134 31.00 -8.78 -2.67
N PRO A 135 31.97 -9.04 -1.77
CA PRO A 135 32.39 -8.06 -0.77
C PRO A 135 32.93 -6.77 -1.43
N ASP A 136 33.63 -6.88 -2.56
CA ASP A 136 34.15 -5.73 -3.31
C ASP A 136 33.06 -4.80 -3.82
N PHE A 137 31.88 -5.34 -4.16
CA PHE A 137 30.73 -4.54 -4.57
C PHE A 137 30.22 -3.67 -3.42
N ILE A 138 30.15 -4.22 -2.20
CA ILE A 138 29.73 -3.47 -1.01
C ILE A 138 30.74 -2.38 -0.66
N VAL A 139 32.04 -2.70 -0.70
CA VAL A 139 33.11 -1.73 -0.45
C VAL A 139 33.07 -0.57 -1.46
N ASN A 140 32.85 -0.88 -2.74
CA ASN A 140 32.71 0.13 -3.80
C ASN A 140 31.41 0.95 -3.67
N LEU A 141 30.34 0.36 -3.14
CA LEU A 141 29.10 1.08 -2.85
C LEU A 141 29.27 2.05 -1.68
N GLN A 142 29.93 1.61 -0.61
CA GLN A 142 30.24 2.44 0.55
C GLN A 142 31.18 3.59 0.19
N SER A 143 32.17 3.37 -0.67
CA SER A 143 33.07 4.43 -1.12
C SER A 143 32.36 5.53 -1.93
N LYS A 144 31.30 5.17 -2.68
CA LYS A 144 30.53 6.10 -3.51
C LYS A 144 29.36 6.79 -2.80
N PHE A 145 28.66 6.05 -1.94
CA PHE A 145 27.40 6.51 -1.31
C PHE A 145 27.50 6.69 0.21
N GLY A 146 28.69 6.50 0.80
CA GLY A 146 28.95 6.64 2.22
C GLY A 146 28.43 5.46 3.05
N GLU A 147 28.46 5.61 4.38
CA GLU A 147 28.10 4.57 5.35
C GLU A 147 26.64 4.08 5.20
N ASN A 148 25.76 4.92 4.66
CA ASN A 148 24.34 4.60 4.44
C ASN A 148 24.06 3.86 3.12
N ALA A 149 25.07 3.54 2.32
CA ALA A 149 24.95 2.86 1.03
C ALA A 149 24.08 1.58 1.11
N PHE A 150 24.31 0.78 2.15
CA PHE A 150 23.57 -0.47 2.37
C PHE A 150 22.08 -0.22 2.67
N LEU A 151 21.78 0.83 3.44
CA LEU A 151 20.42 1.22 3.78
C LEU A 151 19.66 1.73 2.55
N TYR A 152 20.31 2.52 1.68
CA TYR A 152 19.70 2.93 0.41
C TYR A 152 19.40 1.75 -0.49
N LEU A 153 20.33 0.79 -0.59
CA LEU A 153 20.13 -0.41 -1.39
C LEU A 153 18.96 -1.24 -0.84
N LEU A 154 18.86 -1.39 0.49
CA LEU A 154 17.74 -2.06 1.15
C LEU A 154 16.40 -1.38 0.84
N ILE A 155 16.35 -0.04 0.91
CA ILE A 155 15.15 0.74 0.58
C ILE A 155 14.75 0.52 -0.90
N VAL A 156 15.70 0.58 -1.83
CA VAL A 156 15.44 0.41 -3.27
C VAL A 156 14.92 -1.00 -3.55
N PHE A 157 15.55 -2.05 -3.02
CA PHE A 157 15.07 -3.43 -3.18
C PHE A 157 13.68 -3.64 -2.57
N SER A 158 13.46 -3.10 -1.37
CA SER A 158 12.14 -3.16 -0.71
C SER A 158 11.08 -2.46 -1.55
N PHE A 159 11.40 -1.29 -2.12
CA PHE A 159 10.49 -0.53 -2.98
C PHE A 159 10.13 -1.30 -4.26
N ILE A 160 11.12 -1.94 -4.90
CA ILE A 160 10.89 -2.79 -6.08
C ILE A 160 9.94 -3.94 -5.74
N LEU A 161 10.16 -4.63 -4.63
CA LEU A 161 9.29 -5.75 -4.23
C LEU A 161 7.88 -5.28 -3.86
N VAL A 162 7.74 -4.16 -3.17
CA VAL A 162 6.42 -3.55 -2.90
C VAL A 162 5.73 -3.23 -4.23
N PHE A 163 6.44 -2.65 -5.20
CA PHE A 163 5.90 -2.32 -6.51
C PHE A 163 5.51 -3.54 -7.34
N LEU A 164 6.22 -4.66 -7.21
CA LEU A 164 5.93 -5.88 -7.96
C LEU A 164 4.87 -6.76 -7.29
N LEU A 165 4.88 -6.85 -5.96
CA LEU A 165 4.11 -7.84 -5.21
C LEU A 165 2.90 -7.27 -4.48
N ILE A 166 2.89 -6.00 -4.09
CA ILE A 166 1.83 -5.38 -3.27
C ILE A 166 1.04 -4.33 -4.04
N PHE A 167 1.71 -3.56 -4.89
CA PHE A 167 1.09 -2.51 -5.70
C PHE A 167 0.03 -3.04 -6.69
N PRO A 168 0.19 -4.20 -7.36
CA PRO A 168 -0.86 -4.78 -8.22
C PRO A 168 -2.20 -4.97 -7.51
N GLN A 169 -2.17 -5.20 -6.21
CA GLN A 169 -3.33 -5.44 -5.37
C GLN A 169 -3.93 -4.15 -4.82
N VAL A 170 -3.53 -2.95 -5.25
CA VAL A 170 -3.98 -1.66 -4.68
C VAL A 170 -5.50 -1.50 -4.57
N PHE A 171 -6.30 -2.19 -5.40
CA PHE A 171 -7.76 -2.13 -5.36
C PHE A 171 -8.44 -3.24 -4.55
N LEU A 172 -7.67 -4.18 -3.96
CA LEU A 172 -8.19 -5.38 -3.31
C LEU A 172 -9.20 -5.07 -2.21
N PHE A 173 -8.91 -4.10 -1.33
CA PHE A 173 -9.84 -3.75 -0.25
C PHE A 173 -11.14 -3.13 -0.77
N PHE A 174 -11.10 -2.31 -1.85
CA PHE A 174 -12.31 -1.76 -2.47
C PHE A 174 -13.15 -2.86 -3.13
N LEU A 175 -12.49 -3.74 -3.89
CA LEU A 175 -13.13 -4.90 -4.51
C LEU A 175 -13.77 -5.82 -3.47
N LYS A 176 -13.10 -6.04 -2.34
CA LYS A 176 -13.63 -6.87 -1.25
C LYS A 176 -14.77 -6.19 -0.49
N TYR A 177 -14.75 -4.86 -0.38
CA TYR A 177 -15.88 -4.09 0.15
C TYR A 177 -17.12 -4.25 -0.74
N ASP A 178 -16.97 -4.12 -2.05
CA ASP A 178 -18.07 -4.24 -3.02
C ASP A 178 -18.55 -5.69 -3.24
N ASN A 179 -17.65 -6.67 -3.12
CA ASN A 179 -17.92 -8.08 -3.39
C ASN A 179 -17.58 -8.96 -2.16
N PRO A 180 -18.35 -8.87 -1.06
CA PRO A 180 -18.01 -9.53 0.20
C PRO A 180 -17.91 -11.05 0.08
N ASN A 181 -18.69 -11.67 -0.81
CA ASN A 181 -18.80 -13.13 -0.94
C ASN A 181 -17.77 -13.75 -1.90
N ARG A 182 -17.00 -12.93 -2.65
CA ARG A 182 -16.00 -13.44 -3.59
C ARG A 182 -14.69 -13.82 -2.87
N SER A 183 -13.98 -14.80 -3.42
CA SER A 183 -12.69 -15.25 -2.89
C SER A 183 -11.63 -14.15 -3.01
N VAL A 184 -10.74 -14.04 -2.02
CA VAL A 184 -9.71 -13.00 -1.99
C VAL A 184 -8.71 -13.16 -3.14
N PHE A 185 -8.35 -14.40 -3.49
CA PHE A 185 -7.44 -14.67 -4.61
C PHE A 185 -8.03 -14.23 -5.96
N SER A 186 -9.32 -14.50 -6.20
CA SER A 186 -10.01 -14.04 -7.42
C SER A 186 -10.02 -12.50 -7.50
N LEU A 187 -10.32 -11.82 -6.38
CA LEU A 187 -10.31 -10.37 -6.32
C LEU A 187 -8.90 -9.77 -6.41
N ALA A 188 -7.87 -10.43 -5.88
CA ALA A 188 -6.48 -10.01 -6.01
C ALA A 188 -6.03 -10.10 -7.47
N PHE A 189 -6.36 -11.19 -8.16
CA PHE A 189 -6.11 -11.33 -9.59
C PHE A 189 -6.84 -10.25 -10.40
N LEU A 190 -8.10 -9.98 -10.07
CA LEU A 190 -8.88 -8.92 -10.71
C LEU A 190 -8.25 -7.53 -10.47
N SER A 191 -7.82 -7.23 -9.23
CA SER A 191 -7.11 -5.98 -8.91
C SER A 191 -5.88 -5.83 -9.79
N SER A 192 -5.03 -6.86 -9.85
CA SER A 192 -3.83 -6.85 -10.68
C SER A 192 -4.16 -6.63 -12.15
N LYS A 193 -5.15 -7.36 -12.68
CA LYS A 193 -5.59 -7.24 -14.09
C LYS A 193 -6.12 -5.83 -14.41
N LEU A 194 -6.89 -5.23 -13.51
CA LEU A 194 -7.40 -3.87 -13.66
C LEU A 194 -6.27 -2.84 -13.63
N LEU A 195 -5.31 -3.00 -12.72
CA LEU A 195 -4.18 -2.11 -12.58
C LEU A 195 -3.23 -2.20 -13.78
N PHE A 196 -2.80 -3.40 -14.17
CA PHE A 196 -1.84 -3.58 -15.27
C PHE A 196 -2.33 -2.95 -16.58
N LYS A 197 -3.62 -3.09 -16.91
CA LYS A 197 -4.22 -2.43 -18.08
C LYS A 197 -4.22 -0.90 -18.00
N ASN A 198 -4.15 -0.34 -16.81
CA ASN A 198 -4.30 1.10 -16.56
C ASN A 198 -3.10 1.70 -15.82
N ILE A 199 -1.95 1.02 -15.73
CA ILE A 199 -0.90 1.33 -14.74
C ILE A 199 -0.36 2.75 -14.90
N PHE A 200 0.05 3.13 -16.11
CA PHE A 200 0.55 4.47 -16.41
C PHE A 200 -0.52 5.54 -16.20
N LYS A 201 -1.77 5.21 -16.55
CA LYS A 201 -2.91 6.11 -16.38
C LYS A 201 -3.20 6.35 -14.90
N PHE A 202 -3.16 5.30 -14.09
CA PHE A 202 -3.35 5.32 -12.64
C PHE A 202 -2.24 6.11 -11.96
N ILE A 203 -0.97 5.74 -12.20
CA ILE A 203 0.20 6.45 -11.64
C ILE A 203 0.13 7.92 -12.02
N GLY A 204 -0.03 8.23 -13.32
CA GLY A 204 -0.15 9.60 -13.80
C GLY A 204 -1.30 10.36 -13.14
N PHE A 205 -2.47 9.74 -12.97
CA PHE A 205 -3.61 10.38 -12.32
C PHE A 205 -3.35 10.67 -10.83
N VAL A 206 -2.78 9.71 -10.09
CA VAL A 206 -2.45 9.88 -8.66
C VAL A 206 -1.43 11.02 -8.49
N PHE A 207 -0.36 11.05 -9.28
CA PHE A 207 0.62 12.14 -9.22
C PHE A 207 0.03 13.51 -9.62
N ILE A 208 -0.81 13.56 -10.66
CA ILE A 208 -1.50 14.80 -11.05
C ILE A 208 -2.46 15.28 -9.95
N ALA A 209 -3.11 14.36 -9.21
CA ALA A 209 -3.96 14.70 -8.08
C ALA A 209 -3.16 15.35 -6.93
N GLY A 210 -1.94 14.89 -6.67
CA GLY A 210 -0.99 15.58 -5.76
C GLY A 210 -0.60 16.96 -6.26
N GLY A 211 -0.42 17.10 -7.58
CA GLY A 211 -0.42 18.36 -8.32
C GLY A 211 0.51 19.42 -7.76
N ARG A 212 0.00 20.64 -7.60
CA ARG A 212 0.76 21.80 -7.11
C ARG A 212 1.39 21.56 -5.74
N ASN A 213 0.70 20.85 -4.84
CA ASN A 213 1.21 20.62 -3.48
C ASN A 213 2.45 19.72 -3.50
N LEU A 214 2.50 18.74 -4.41
CA LEU A 214 3.68 17.88 -4.57
C LEU A 214 4.89 18.66 -5.12
N ILE A 215 4.65 19.57 -6.07
CA ILE A 215 5.69 20.46 -6.61
C ILE A 215 6.21 21.41 -5.53
N LEU A 216 5.31 22.01 -4.74
CA LEU A 216 5.67 22.87 -3.62
C LEU A 216 6.45 22.10 -2.55
N ALA A 217 6.04 20.88 -2.23
CA ALA A 217 6.78 20.02 -1.31
C ALA A 217 8.21 19.75 -1.83
N ALA A 218 8.37 19.37 -3.10
CA ALA A 218 9.68 19.15 -3.69
C ALA A 218 10.55 20.43 -3.68
N PHE A 219 9.95 21.58 -3.95
CA PHE A 219 10.62 22.88 -3.89
C PHE A 219 11.11 23.21 -2.48
N TYR A 220 10.25 23.11 -1.47
CA TYR A 220 10.61 23.37 -0.08
C TYR A 220 11.63 22.36 0.47
N PHE A 221 11.52 21.09 0.08
CA PHE A 221 12.51 20.07 0.42
C PHE A 221 13.90 20.40 -0.14
N GLY A 222 13.98 20.84 -1.40
CA GLY A 222 15.25 21.28 -2.01
C GLY A 222 15.87 22.48 -1.30
N ILE A 223 15.04 23.42 -0.85
CA ILE A 223 15.47 24.58 -0.05
C ILE A 223 16.00 24.13 1.32
N THR A 224 15.27 23.27 2.04
CA THR A 224 15.73 22.71 3.32
C THR A 224 17.08 22.03 3.18
N LEU A 225 17.28 21.20 2.14
CA LEU A 225 18.54 20.50 1.91
C LEU A 225 19.71 21.47 1.74
N SER A 226 19.47 22.60 1.05
CA SER A 226 20.47 23.63 0.83
C SER A 226 20.82 24.38 2.13
N PHE A 227 19.86 24.60 3.02
CA PHE A 227 20.09 25.24 4.32
C PHE A 227 20.71 24.29 5.35
N SER A 228 20.37 23.00 5.32
CA SER A 228 20.95 21.99 6.22
C SER A 228 22.43 21.73 5.94
N ALA A 229 22.86 21.88 4.67
CA ALA A 229 24.27 21.79 4.28
C ALA A 229 25.09 23.02 4.74
N ALA A 230 24.44 24.18 4.90
CA ALA A 230 25.07 25.42 5.35
C ALA A 230 25.01 25.52 6.89
N GLN A 231 25.83 24.73 7.59
CA GLN A 231 25.90 24.80 9.06
C GLN A 231 26.47 26.15 9.55
N LYS A 232 25.90 26.63 10.67
CA LYS A 232 26.35 27.70 11.61
C LYS A 232 25.67 29.08 11.46
N GLY A 233 24.37 29.14 11.77
CA GLY A 233 23.69 30.41 12.09
C GLY A 233 22.26 30.20 12.60
N GLY A 234 21.90 30.81 13.74
CA GLY A 234 20.56 30.64 14.34
C GLY A 234 19.41 31.12 13.45
N VAL A 235 19.64 32.15 12.63
CA VAL A 235 18.65 32.65 11.66
C VAL A 235 18.41 31.65 10.52
N ILE A 236 19.48 30.99 10.03
CA ILE A 236 19.39 29.96 8.97
C ILE A 236 18.62 28.73 9.49
N GLN A 237 18.84 28.33 10.74
CA GLN A 237 18.08 27.24 11.37
C GLN A 237 16.60 27.59 11.53
N PHE A 238 16.27 28.83 11.92
CA PHE A 238 14.88 29.28 12.00
C PHE A 238 14.17 29.21 10.63
N PHE A 239 14.82 29.68 9.55
CA PHE A 239 14.29 29.53 8.20
C PHE A 239 14.16 28.07 7.76
N SER A 240 15.12 27.20 8.10
CA SER A 240 15.03 25.77 7.84
C SER A 240 13.78 25.16 8.47
N LEU A 241 13.48 25.51 9.72
CA LEU A 241 12.29 25.02 10.43
C LEU A 241 10.99 25.48 9.76
N ILE A 242 10.94 26.73 9.29
CA ILE A 242 9.79 27.25 8.52
C ILE A 242 9.62 26.46 7.21
N PHE A 243 10.70 26.25 6.47
CA PHE A 243 10.64 25.50 5.20
C PHE A 243 10.30 24.02 5.42
N ASP A 244 10.75 23.41 6.52
CA ASP A 244 10.36 22.06 6.91
C ASP A 244 8.88 21.96 7.24
N PHE A 245 8.33 22.96 7.93
CA PHE A 245 6.91 23.05 8.20
C PHE A 245 6.09 23.22 6.90
N LEU A 246 6.55 24.08 5.99
CA LEU A 246 5.91 24.27 4.68
C LEU A 246 6.01 23.00 3.82
N TYR A 247 7.16 22.33 3.82
CA TYR A 247 7.35 21.02 3.19
C TYR A 247 6.33 20.03 3.74
N PHE A 248 6.27 19.89 5.07
CA PHE A 248 5.36 18.95 5.74
C PHE A 248 3.91 19.21 5.35
N ILE A 249 3.42 20.45 5.44
CA ILE A 249 2.04 20.79 5.07
C ILE A 249 1.73 20.44 3.61
N ASN A 250 2.60 20.83 2.68
CA ASN A 250 2.35 20.61 1.26
C ASN A 250 2.46 19.13 0.90
N PHE A 251 3.43 18.42 1.46
CA PHE A 251 3.58 16.98 1.29
C PHE A 251 2.34 16.25 1.82
N TYR A 252 1.86 16.62 3.01
CA TYR A 252 0.72 15.98 3.64
C TYR A 252 -0.60 16.24 2.90
N LYS A 253 -0.79 17.47 2.39
CA LYS A 253 -1.91 17.79 1.48
C LYS A 253 -1.83 17.00 0.18
N ALA A 254 -0.64 16.88 -0.41
CA ALA A 254 -0.43 16.09 -1.62
C ALA A 254 -0.76 14.62 -1.36
N LEU A 255 -0.26 14.04 -0.26
CA LEU A 255 -0.55 12.67 0.15
C LEU A 255 -2.06 12.46 0.34
N SER A 256 -2.75 13.39 0.99
CA SER A 256 -4.22 13.34 1.18
C SER A 256 -4.97 13.29 -0.16
N LEU A 257 -4.57 14.12 -1.13
CA LEU A 257 -5.18 14.12 -2.46
C LEU A 257 -4.86 12.84 -3.23
N MET A 258 -3.60 12.38 -3.17
CA MET A 258 -3.16 11.14 -3.79
C MET A 258 -3.91 9.93 -3.24
N SER A 259 -4.09 9.84 -1.92
CA SER A 259 -4.88 8.78 -1.28
C SER A 259 -6.33 8.79 -1.70
N LEU A 260 -6.98 9.96 -1.81
CA LEU A 260 -8.37 10.07 -2.26
C LEU A 260 -8.54 9.80 -3.77
N ALA A 261 -7.50 10.05 -4.56
CA ALA A 261 -7.48 9.77 -5.99
C ALA A 261 -7.57 8.26 -6.29
N VAL A 262 -6.97 7.41 -5.46
CA VAL A 262 -6.98 5.95 -5.64
C VAL A 262 -8.41 5.37 -5.71
N PRO A 263 -9.28 5.52 -4.69
CA PRO A 263 -10.65 5.00 -4.76
C PRO A 263 -11.50 5.71 -5.81
N PHE A 264 -11.27 7.00 -6.07
CA PHE A 264 -11.96 7.70 -7.15
C PHE A 264 -11.63 7.08 -8.51
N PHE A 265 -10.36 6.74 -8.76
CA PHE A 265 -9.96 6.05 -9.98
C PHE A 265 -10.59 4.66 -10.08
N TYR A 266 -10.63 3.92 -8.97
CA TYR A 266 -11.32 2.63 -8.89
C TYR A 266 -12.80 2.73 -9.27
N GLU A 267 -13.53 3.74 -8.75
CA GLU A 267 -14.95 3.94 -9.13
C GLU A 267 -15.13 4.15 -10.64
N ASN A 268 -14.20 4.85 -11.28
CA ASN A 268 -14.22 5.05 -12.73
C ASN A 268 -13.83 3.80 -13.53
N LEU A 269 -13.32 2.76 -12.88
CA LEU A 269 -13.04 1.44 -13.46
C LEU A 269 -14.10 0.38 -13.08
N ARG A 270 -15.08 0.74 -12.24
CA ARG A 270 -16.03 -0.21 -11.64
C ARG A 270 -16.93 -0.90 -12.66
N GLN A 271 -17.40 -0.19 -13.69
CA GLN A 271 -18.21 -0.79 -14.76
C GLN A 271 -17.46 -1.92 -15.50
N PRO A 272 -16.23 -1.70 -16.02
CA PRO A 272 -15.41 -2.79 -16.57
C PRO A 272 -15.11 -3.91 -15.56
N ALA A 273 -14.97 -3.61 -14.27
CA ALA A 273 -14.74 -4.62 -13.24
C ALA A 273 -15.96 -5.55 -13.05
N VAL A 274 -17.18 -5.01 -13.10
CA VAL A 274 -18.42 -5.79 -13.04
C VAL A 274 -18.56 -6.69 -14.27
N GLU A 275 -18.25 -6.21 -15.46
CA GLU A 275 -18.27 -7.01 -16.70
C GLU A 275 -17.29 -8.19 -16.64
N ILE A 276 -16.08 -7.98 -16.11
CA ILE A 276 -15.10 -9.05 -15.91
C ILE A 276 -15.56 -10.04 -14.83
N LEU A 277 -16.20 -9.57 -13.76
CA LEU A 277 -16.75 -10.43 -12.71
C LEU A 277 -17.91 -11.31 -13.21
N VAL A 278 -18.73 -10.79 -14.13
CA VAL A 278 -19.79 -11.55 -14.80
C VAL A 278 -19.21 -12.61 -15.74
N SER A 279 -18.16 -12.28 -16.51
CA SER A 279 -17.52 -13.27 -17.40
C SER A 279 -16.75 -14.35 -16.64
N LEU A 280 -16.08 -14.02 -15.53
CA LEU A 280 -15.47 -15.03 -14.66
C LEU A 280 -16.50 -15.99 -14.05
N LYS A 281 -17.70 -15.50 -13.70
CA LYS A 281 -18.78 -16.35 -13.21
C LYS A 281 -19.26 -17.35 -14.28
N LYS A 282 -19.40 -16.90 -15.53
CA LYS A 282 -19.79 -17.77 -16.65
C LYS A 282 -18.80 -18.93 -16.85
N ASN A 283 -17.50 -18.65 -16.76
CA ASN A 283 -16.48 -19.69 -16.88
C ASN A 283 -16.52 -20.68 -15.71
N ASP A 284 -16.74 -20.21 -14.48
CA ASP A 284 -16.89 -21.09 -13.31
C ASP A 284 -18.14 -21.99 -13.44
N ASP A 285 -19.25 -21.44 -13.97
CA ASP A 285 -20.51 -22.17 -14.20
C ASP A 285 -20.40 -23.17 -15.37
N GLU A 286 -19.65 -22.86 -16.44
CA GLU A 286 -19.38 -23.76 -17.57
C GLU A 286 -18.49 -24.95 -17.18
N ILE A 287 -17.45 -24.73 -16.36
CA ILE A 287 -16.59 -25.81 -15.84
C ILE A 287 -17.35 -26.76 -14.89
N LEU A 288 -18.34 -26.24 -14.16
CA LEU A 288 -19.23 -27.05 -13.32
C LEU A 288 -20.27 -27.84 -14.13
N LEU A 289 -20.64 -27.37 -15.32
CA LEU A 289 -21.53 -28.07 -16.26
C LEU A 289 -20.79 -29.15 -17.05
N GLU A 290 -19.53 -28.91 -17.45
CA GLU A 290 -18.67 -29.93 -18.07
C GLU A 290 -18.34 -31.08 -17.11
N ASN A 291 -18.08 -30.80 -15.83
CA ASN A 291 -17.81 -31.83 -14.82
C ASN A 291 -19.06 -32.59 -14.33
N LYS A 292 -20.27 -32.17 -14.74
CA LYS A 292 -21.52 -32.90 -14.47
C LYS A 292 -21.93 -33.87 -15.57
N ASN A 293 -21.17 -33.97 -16.65
CA ASN A 293 -21.45 -34.89 -17.76
C ASN A 293 -20.34 -35.96 -17.97
N PRO A 294 -19.96 -36.76 -16.95
CA PRO A 294 -19.07 -37.91 -17.20
C PRO A 294 -19.80 -39.15 -17.74
N ASP A 295 -21.13 -39.15 -17.89
CA ASP A 295 -21.88 -40.29 -18.42
C ASP A 295 -22.46 -39.99 -19.81
N LYS A 296 -21.63 -40.21 -20.84
CA LYS A 296 -22.03 -40.67 -22.17
C LYS A 296 -20.77 -40.82 -23.01
N ASN A 297 -20.14 -42.00 -22.90
CA ASN A 297 -19.52 -42.73 -24.00
C ASN A 297 -18.88 -44.00 -23.44
N ASN A 298 -19.72 -45.03 -23.26
CA ASN A 298 -19.23 -46.39 -23.25
C ASN A 298 -20.16 -47.23 -24.15
N PRO A 299 -19.90 -47.31 -25.47
CA PRO A 299 -20.60 -48.23 -26.35
C PRO A 299 -19.69 -49.42 -26.63
N ASP A 300 -19.36 -50.22 -25.61
CA ASP A 300 -18.81 -51.55 -25.81
C ASP A 300 -19.58 -52.53 -24.91
N GLY A 301 -20.66 -53.01 -25.49
CA GLY A 301 -21.57 -54.01 -24.94
C GLY A 301 -22.16 -54.80 -26.10
N GLN A 302 -21.30 -55.42 -26.91
CA GLN A 302 -21.52 -56.64 -27.70
C GLN A 302 -20.18 -57.18 -28.19
#